data_AF-A0A0L6JA75-F1
#
_entry.id   AF-A0A0L6JA75-F1
#
_cell.length_a   1.000
_cell.length_b   1.000
_cell.length_c   1.000
_cell.angle_alpha   90.00
_cell.angle_beta   90.00
_cell.angle_gamma   90.00
#
_symmetry.space_group_name_H-M   'P 1'
#
loop_
_entity.id
_entity.type
_entity.pdbx_description
1 polymer ?
#
loop_
_entity_poly.entity_id
_entity_poly.type
_entity_poly.pdbx_seq_one_letter_code
_entity_poly.pdbx_strand_id
1 'polypeptide(L)'
;MIDAVRGGALLAMASYHSLWDLGYLRLTAENYALTPTGHRAAEAIAGTFLTLVGVGLVLMNGRGIRLRPTLLRLARIGGAALLVTIGTWFAFPDSYVFFGILHCIAASSVLGLPFLFLPVPVTALAAAAIFAAPALVHAPVLDAPVLYFLGLGAGTPRTNDYVPLFPWFGFVLTGIMVGRLGLPWLARSRLGAWAPRSALSRAAAFAGRHSLVLYLVHQPVLLALFTGLVTLTGPNPRAGVRAFRADYVTICTRTGGEPPLCRIAARCTSDALIQEDLFREDGRPFSPQERLRAQAVSQGCYGAIEAASRAPR
;
A
#
# COMPACT_ATOMS: atom_id res chain seq x y z
N MET A 1 -2.35 -11.63 -24.44
CA MET A 1 -1.40 -10.64 -23.87
C MET A 1 -1.95 -9.93 -22.64
N ILE A 2 -3.10 -9.24 -22.73
CA ILE A 2 -3.64 -8.42 -21.63
C ILE A 2 -3.84 -9.20 -20.33
N ASP A 3 -4.30 -10.46 -20.40
CA ASP A 3 -4.40 -11.30 -19.20
C ASP A 3 -3.03 -11.59 -18.57
N ALA A 4 -1.98 -11.77 -19.38
CA ALA A 4 -0.63 -11.96 -18.83
C ALA A 4 -0.11 -10.69 -18.13
N VAL A 5 -0.43 -9.50 -18.67
CA VAL A 5 -0.12 -8.22 -18.01
C VAL A 5 -0.88 -8.08 -16.69
N ARG A 6 -2.17 -8.43 -16.66
CA ARG A 6 -2.95 -8.49 -15.41
C ARG A 6 -2.35 -9.47 -14.41
N GLY A 7 -1.90 -10.64 -14.87
CA GLY A 7 -1.19 -11.62 -14.04
C GLY A 7 0.10 -11.07 -13.45
N GLY A 8 0.88 -10.33 -14.24
CA GLY A 8 2.07 -9.63 -13.76
C GLY A 8 1.76 -8.57 -12.70
N ALA A 9 0.70 -7.77 -12.90
CA ALA A 9 0.25 -6.80 -11.90
C ALA A 9 -0.21 -7.45 -10.58
N LEU A 10 -0.90 -8.61 -10.66
CA LEU A 10 -1.27 -9.39 -9.47
C LEU A 10 -0.04 -9.92 -8.73
N LEU A 11 0.97 -10.41 -9.45
CA LEU A 11 2.21 -10.88 -8.83
C LEU A 11 2.92 -9.72 -8.11
N ALA A 12 3.06 -8.56 -8.77
CA ALA A 12 3.68 -7.39 -8.17
C ALA A 12 2.96 -6.94 -6.88
N MET A 13 1.62 -6.94 -6.91
CA MET A 13 0.78 -6.65 -5.76
C MET A 13 0.95 -7.66 -4.62
N ALA A 14 0.92 -8.95 -4.91
CA ALA A 14 1.17 -9.99 -3.91
C ALA A 14 2.57 -9.89 -3.32
N SER A 15 3.60 -9.54 -4.11
CA SER A 15 4.95 -9.28 -3.62
C SER A 15 5.03 -8.05 -2.71
N TYR A 16 4.34 -6.96 -3.06
CA TYR A 16 4.24 -5.78 -2.19
C TYR A 16 3.57 -6.12 -0.86
N HIS A 17 2.42 -6.80 -0.89
CA HIS A 17 1.72 -7.21 0.32
C HIS A 17 2.54 -8.19 1.15
N SER A 18 3.30 -9.09 0.53
CA SER A 18 4.23 -9.96 1.26
C SER A 18 5.29 -9.15 2.01
N LEU A 19 5.85 -8.12 1.37
CA LEU A 19 6.82 -7.23 2.01
C LEU A 19 6.20 -6.43 3.16
N TRP A 20 4.96 -5.99 3.00
CA TRP A 20 4.22 -5.29 4.04
C TRP A 20 3.90 -6.21 5.23
N ASP A 21 3.42 -7.43 4.97
CA ASP A 21 3.07 -8.42 5.99
C ASP A 21 4.30 -8.86 6.80
N LEU A 22 5.45 -9.07 6.15
CA LEU A 22 6.72 -9.35 6.82
C LEU A 22 7.09 -8.24 7.81
N GLY A 23 6.89 -6.98 7.43
CA GLY A 23 7.11 -5.84 8.31
C GLY A 23 6.07 -5.72 9.41
N TYR A 24 4.79 -5.89 9.07
CA TYR A 24 3.65 -5.81 9.99
C TYR A 24 3.76 -6.87 11.10
N LEU A 25 4.11 -8.10 10.73
CA LEU A 25 4.35 -9.22 11.65
C LEU A 25 5.76 -9.22 12.25
N ARG A 26 6.56 -8.19 12.01
CA ARG A 26 7.92 -8.02 12.57
C ARG A 26 8.89 -9.16 12.24
N LEU A 27 8.71 -9.84 11.12
CA LEU A 27 9.65 -10.83 10.61
C LEU A 27 10.91 -10.18 10.01
N THR A 28 10.84 -8.90 9.66
CA THR A 28 11.98 -8.07 9.26
C THR A 28 12.27 -6.99 10.30
N ALA A 29 13.51 -6.48 10.31
CA ALA A 29 13.89 -5.40 11.23
C ALA A 29 13.04 -4.13 11.05
N GLU A 30 12.52 -3.92 9.83
CA GLU A 30 11.68 -2.79 9.46
C GLU A 30 10.59 -3.21 8.48
N ASN A 31 9.55 -2.39 8.39
CA ASN A 31 8.55 -2.51 7.34
C ASN A 31 9.02 -1.77 6.07
N TYR A 32 9.71 -2.51 5.19
CA TYR A 32 10.23 -1.96 3.94
C TYR A 32 9.12 -1.47 2.99
N ALA A 33 7.89 -1.97 3.10
CA ALA A 33 6.77 -1.51 2.28
C ALA A 33 6.33 -0.07 2.63
N LEU A 34 6.67 0.41 3.83
CA LEU A 34 6.41 1.79 4.28
C LEU A 34 7.55 2.78 3.95
N THR A 35 8.63 2.30 3.36
CA THR A 35 9.70 3.20 2.86
C THR A 35 9.20 4.03 1.68
N PRO A 36 9.84 5.16 1.34
CA PRO A 36 9.46 5.96 0.17
C PRO A 36 9.45 5.16 -1.14
N THR A 37 10.37 4.20 -1.30
CA THR A 37 10.39 3.30 -2.47
C THR A 37 9.23 2.30 -2.43
N GLY A 38 8.90 1.76 -1.25
CA GLY A 38 7.72 0.94 -1.05
C GLY A 38 6.43 1.66 -1.41
N HIS A 39 6.26 2.91 -0.97
CA HIS A 39 5.08 3.72 -1.29
C HIS A 39 4.93 3.94 -2.80
N ARG A 40 6.01 4.35 -3.49
CA ARG A 40 6.00 4.50 -4.96
C ARG A 40 5.69 3.19 -5.68
N ALA A 41 6.16 2.06 -5.16
CA ALA A 41 5.86 0.75 -5.73
C ALA A 41 4.36 0.44 -5.61
N ALA A 42 3.76 0.69 -4.43
CA ALA A 42 2.32 0.55 -4.22
C ALA A 42 1.52 1.44 -5.19
N GLU A 43 1.93 2.70 -5.34
CA GLU A 43 1.27 3.64 -6.24
C GLU A 43 1.34 3.20 -7.71
N ALA A 44 2.51 2.74 -8.16
CA ALA A 44 2.70 2.23 -9.51
C ALA A 44 1.86 0.97 -9.79
N ILE A 45 1.76 0.08 -8.80
CA ILE A 45 0.92 -1.12 -8.87
C ILE A 45 -0.56 -0.72 -8.99
N ALA A 46 -1.05 0.16 -8.11
CA ALA A 46 -2.43 0.65 -8.13
C ALA A 46 -2.77 1.36 -9.46
N GLY A 47 -1.89 2.26 -9.93
CA GLY A 47 -2.03 2.94 -11.21
C GLY A 47 -2.09 1.98 -12.40
N THR A 48 -1.31 0.88 -12.35
CA THR A 48 -1.36 -0.19 -13.36
C THR A 48 -2.71 -0.90 -13.36
N PHE A 49 -3.26 -1.28 -12.20
CA PHE A 49 -4.59 -1.90 -12.10
C PHE A 49 -5.68 -1.00 -12.68
N LEU A 50 -5.69 0.27 -12.29
CA LEU A 50 -6.71 1.23 -12.72
C LEU A 50 -6.61 1.54 -14.22
N THR A 51 -5.40 1.64 -14.76
CA THR A 51 -5.18 1.75 -16.21
C THR A 51 -5.71 0.51 -16.94
N LEU A 52 -5.44 -0.70 -16.43
CA LEU A 52 -5.96 -1.94 -17.00
C LEU A 52 -7.49 -2.06 -16.91
N VAL A 53 -8.11 -1.44 -15.90
CA VAL A 53 -9.56 -1.31 -15.79
C VAL A 53 -10.10 -0.42 -16.91
N GLY A 54 -9.49 0.74 -17.17
CA GLY A 54 -9.85 1.61 -18.28
C GLY A 54 -9.77 0.91 -19.64
N VAL A 55 -8.66 0.19 -19.91
CA VAL A 55 -8.51 -0.65 -21.12
C VAL A 55 -9.61 -1.72 -21.18
N GLY A 56 -9.94 -2.33 -20.05
CA GLY A 56 -11.01 -3.32 -19.92
C GLY A 56 -12.40 -2.76 -20.26
N LEU A 57 -12.70 -1.51 -19.88
CA LEU A 57 -13.95 -0.84 -20.24
C LEU A 57 -14.07 -0.66 -21.76
N VAL A 58 -12.98 -0.28 -22.43
CA VAL A 58 -12.96 -0.15 -23.91
C VAL A 58 -13.17 -1.51 -24.58
N LEU A 59 -12.51 -2.57 -24.10
CA LEU A 59 -12.71 -3.93 -24.64
C LEU A 59 -14.14 -4.42 -24.48
N MET A 60 -14.80 -4.08 -23.36
CA MET A 60 -16.14 -4.56 -23.06
C MET A 60 -17.25 -3.74 -23.74
N ASN A 61 -17.09 -2.41 -23.80
CA ASN A 61 -18.15 -1.47 -24.13
C ASN A 61 -17.77 -0.45 -25.23
N GLY A 62 -16.60 -0.57 -25.86
CA GLY A 62 -16.08 0.43 -26.80
C GLY A 62 -16.88 0.60 -28.10
N ARG A 63 -17.82 -0.30 -28.41
CA ARG A 63 -18.75 -0.21 -29.56
C ARG A 63 -20.22 -0.02 -29.13
N GLY A 64 -20.46 0.23 -27.85
CA GLY A 64 -21.79 0.32 -27.26
C GLY A 64 -21.83 -0.31 -25.87
N ILE A 65 -22.68 0.23 -24.99
CA ILE A 65 -22.78 -0.25 -23.60
C ILE A 65 -23.51 -1.58 -23.57
N ARG A 66 -22.79 -2.64 -23.19
CA ARG A 66 -23.37 -3.96 -22.92
C ARG A 66 -23.86 -3.97 -21.48
N LEU A 67 -25.11 -3.54 -21.26
CA LEU A 67 -25.68 -3.33 -19.92
C LEU A 67 -25.55 -4.56 -19.02
N ARG A 68 -26.05 -5.73 -19.44
CA ARG A 68 -26.02 -6.94 -18.60
C ARG A 68 -24.60 -7.35 -18.19
N PRO A 69 -23.61 -7.51 -19.09
CA PRO A 69 -22.23 -7.78 -18.69
C PRO A 69 -21.62 -6.70 -17.80
N THR A 70 -21.92 -5.43 -18.06
CA THR A 70 -21.41 -4.29 -17.29
C THR A 70 -21.93 -4.31 -15.86
N LEU A 71 -23.24 -4.52 -15.68
CA LEU A 71 -23.88 -4.62 -14.37
C LEU A 71 -23.42 -5.86 -13.60
N LEU A 72 -23.29 -7.02 -14.26
CA LEU A 72 -22.76 -8.23 -13.62
C LEU A 72 -21.33 -8.05 -13.15
N ARG A 73 -20.47 -7.39 -13.94
CA ARG A 73 -19.10 -7.06 -13.53
C ARG A 73 -19.11 -6.08 -12.36
N LEU A 74 -19.92 -5.03 -12.43
CA LEU A 74 -20.05 -4.03 -11.37
C LEU A 74 -20.52 -4.67 -10.05
N ALA A 75 -21.56 -5.52 -10.09
CA ALA A 75 -22.06 -6.21 -8.92
C ALA A 75 -21.01 -7.14 -8.29
N ARG A 76 -20.23 -7.87 -9.11
CA ARG A 76 -19.13 -8.72 -8.61
C ARG A 76 -18.03 -7.91 -7.93
N ILE A 77 -17.59 -6.81 -8.54
CA ILE A 77 -16.51 -5.97 -7.99
C ILE A 77 -17.01 -5.19 -6.77
N GLY A 78 -18.20 -4.62 -6.83
CA GLY A 78 -18.82 -3.91 -5.71
C GLY A 78 -19.10 -4.84 -4.53
N GLY A 79 -19.63 -6.04 -4.78
CA GLY A 79 -19.81 -7.07 -3.74
C GLY A 79 -18.47 -7.50 -3.12
N ALA A 80 -17.42 -7.66 -3.93
CA ALA A 80 -16.07 -7.93 -3.44
C ALA A 80 -15.51 -6.76 -2.60
N ALA A 81 -15.76 -5.51 -3.01
CA ALA A 81 -15.35 -4.33 -2.26
C ALA A 81 -16.01 -4.28 -0.87
N LEU A 82 -17.33 -4.50 -0.80
CA LEU A 82 -18.08 -4.61 0.45
C LEU A 82 -17.58 -5.76 1.33
N LEU A 83 -17.28 -6.91 0.73
CA LEU A 83 -16.73 -8.06 1.47
C LEU A 83 -15.38 -7.71 2.11
N VAL A 84 -14.51 -6.98 1.40
CA VAL A 84 -13.23 -6.49 1.95
C VAL A 84 -13.46 -5.50 3.08
N THR A 85 -14.38 -4.55 2.94
CA THR A 85 -14.75 -3.62 4.03
C THR A 85 -15.21 -4.38 5.27
N ILE A 86 -16.15 -5.31 5.12
CA ILE A 86 -16.68 -6.11 6.23
C ILE A 86 -15.59 -6.96 6.88
N GLY A 87 -14.80 -7.68 6.07
CA GLY A 87 -13.74 -8.55 6.57
C GLY A 87 -12.65 -7.76 7.32
N THR A 88 -12.26 -6.61 6.79
CA THR A 88 -11.26 -5.75 7.45
C THR A 88 -11.83 -4.99 8.64
N TRP A 89 -13.14 -4.74 8.70
CA TRP A 89 -13.76 -4.17 9.89
C TRP A 89 -13.69 -5.10 11.09
N PHE A 90 -13.84 -6.42 10.88
CA PHE A 90 -13.63 -7.40 11.94
C PHE A 90 -12.16 -7.64 12.28
N ALA A 91 -11.27 -7.67 11.28
CA ALA A 91 -9.86 -7.97 11.50
C ALA A 91 -9.03 -6.76 11.99
N PHE A 92 -9.40 -5.55 11.58
CA PHE A 92 -8.65 -4.30 11.78
C PHE A 92 -9.63 -3.12 12.03
N PRO A 93 -10.35 -3.09 13.16
CA PRO A 93 -11.43 -2.12 13.39
C PRO A 93 -10.97 -0.66 13.33
N ASP A 94 -9.73 -0.36 13.74
CA ASP A 94 -9.18 1.01 13.73
C ASP A 94 -8.61 1.45 12.36
N SER A 95 -8.59 0.56 11.36
CA SER A 95 -8.03 0.83 10.03
C SER A 95 -8.70 0.03 8.91
N TYR A 96 -10.00 -0.24 9.05
CA TYR A 96 -10.77 -1.00 8.07
C TYR A 96 -10.83 -0.28 6.72
N VAL A 97 -11.00 -1.06 5.65
CA VAL A 97 -10.99 -0.54 4.27
C VAL A 97 -12.34 0.06 3.93
N PHE A 98 -12.50 1.36 4.14
CA PHE A 98 -13.75 2.06 3.78
C PHE A 98 -13.79 2.43 2.27
N PHE A 99 -12.66 2.79 1.67
CA PHE A 99 -12.57 3.13 0.24
C PHE A 99 -11.20 2.73 -0.35
N GLY A 100 -11.04 1.43 -0.56
CA GLY A 100 -9.87 0.83 -1.20
C GLY A 100 -9.98 0.73 -2.74
N ILE A 101 -9.01 0.07 -3.37
CA ILE A 101 -8.92 -0.01 -4.84
C ILE A 101 -10.16 -0.64 -5.49
N LEU A 102 -10.80 -1.65 -4.89
CA LEU A 102 -12.02 -2.26 -5.45
C LEU A 102 -13.21 -1.29 -5.45
N HIS A 103 -13.32 -0.43 -4.44
CA HIS A 103 -14.33 0.63 -4.39
C HIS A 103 -14.10 1.64 -5.52
N CYS A 104 -12.84 2.08 -5.67
CA CYS A 104 -12.44 2.99 -6.73
C CYS A 104 -12.69 2.38 -8.12
N ILE A 105 -12.39 1.08 -8.31
CA ILE A 105 -12.67 0.37 -9.57
C ILE A 105 -14.18 0.34 -9.83
N ALA A 106 -15.02 0.06 -8.82
CA ALA A 106 -16.47 0.04 -8.98
C ALA A 106 -17.01 1.42 -9.37
N ALA A 107 -16.65 2.47 -8.64
CA ALA A 107 -17.04 3.85 -8.93
C ALA A 107 -16.56 4.30 -10.31
N SER A 108 -15.27 4.11 -10.59
CA SER A 108 -14.64 4.48 -11.87
C SER A 108 -15.20 3.70 -13.05
N SER A 109 -15.69 2.46 -12.84
CA SER A 109 -16.32 1.67 -13.91
C SER A 109 -17.64 2.26 -14.37
N VAL A 110 -18.34 3.02 -13.52
CA VAL A 110 -19.57 3.75 -13.86
C VAL A 110 -19.20 5.12 -14.44
N LEU A 111 -18.37 5.88 -13.72
CA LEU A 111 -17.95 7.23 -14.11
C LEU A 111 -17.18 7.25 -15.45
N GLY A 112 -16.49 6.17 -15.79
CA GLY A 112 -15.74 6.03 -17.04
C GLY A 112 -16.61 5.77 -18.28
N LEU A 113 -17.87 5.36 -18.14
CA LEU A 113 -18.71 4.97 -19.28
C LEU A 113 -18.93 6.10 -20.31
N PRO A 114 -19.23 7.36 -19.92
CA PRO A 114 -19.36 8.45 -20.88
C PRO A 114 -18.08 8.68 -21.70
N PHE A 115 -16.91 8.54 -21.07
CA PHE A 115 -15.60 8.77 -21.69
C PHE A 115 -15.21 7.73 -22.75
N LEU A 116 -15.95 6.62 -22.85
CA LEU A 116 -15.82 5.67 -23.95
C LEU A 116 -16.27 6.29 -25.28
N PHE A 117 -17.21 7.23 -25.24
CA PHE A 117 -17.87 7.81 -26.41
C PHE A 117 -17.46 9.26 -26.70
N LEU A 118 -16.96 9.99 -25.70
CA LEU A 118 -16.43 11.35 -25.89
C LEU A 118 -15.20 11.38 -26.83
N PRO A 119 -14.82 12.51 -27.42
CA PRO A 119 -13.57 12.62 -28.18
C PRO A 119 -12.34 12.37 -27.28
N VAL A 120 -11.30 11.73 -27.82
CA VAL A 120 -10.08 11.42 -27.05
C VAL A 120 -9.43 12.65 -26.40
N PRO A 121 -9.36 13.83 -27.06
CA PRO A 121 -8.84 15.04 -26.41
C PRO A 121 -9.65 15.47 -25.18
N VAL A 122 -10.97 15.28 -25.19
CA VAL A 122 -11.83 15.59 -24.03
C VAL A 122 -11.54 14.63 -22.88
N THR A 123 -11.37 13.34 -23.17
CA THR A 123 -10.95 12.35 -22.17
C THR A 123 -9.55 12.66 -21.61
N ALA A 124 -8.63 13.13 -22.44
CA ALA A 124 -7.28 13.51 -22.01
C ALA A 124 -7.30 14.76 -21.10
N LEU A 125 -8.07 15.79 -21.46
CA LEU A 125 -8.27 16.98 -20.63
C LEU A 125 -8.92 16.63 -19.29
N ALA A 126 -9.93 15.75 -19.30
CA ALA A 126 -10.54 15.27 -18.07
C ALA A 126 -9.52 14.51 -17.20
N ALA A 127 -8.71 13.62 -17.77
CA ALA A 127 -7.67 12.92 -17.03
C ALA A 127 -6.67 13.91 -16.40
N ALA A 128 -6.21 14.91 -17.16
CA ALA A 128 -5.33 15.95 -16.65
C ALA A 128 -5.96 16.76 -15.51
N ALA A 129 -7.26 17.10 -15.62
CA ALA A 129 -7.99 17.78 -14.55
C ALA A 129 -8.13 16.92 -13.29
N ILE A 130 -8.42 15.62 -13.43
CA ILE A 130 -8.48 14.69 -12.29
C ILE A 130 -7.11 14.57 -11.59
N PHE A 131 -6.01 14.49 -12.35
CA PHE A 131 -4.66 14.46 -11.78
C PHE A 131 -4.26 15.77 -11.09
N ALA A 132 -4.69 16.91 -11.62
CA ALA A 132 -4.38 18.22 -11.06
C ALA A 132 -5.26 18.58 -9.85
N ALA A 133 -6.47 18.01 -9.74
CA ALA A 133 -7.44 18.41 -8.72
C ALA A 133 -6.92 18.36 -7.27
N PRO A 134 -6.18 17.33 -6.81
CA PRO A 134 -5.64 17.32 -5.45
C PRO A 134 -4.68 18.48 -5.14
N ALA A 135 -4.04 19.06 -6.17
CA ALA A 135 -3.16 20.21 -6.00
C ALA A 135 -3.92 21.55 -6.07
N LEU A 136 -5.03 21.61 -6.81
CA LEU A 136 -5.73 22.85 -7.14
C LEU A 136 -6.99 23.11 -6.30
N VAL A 137 -7.62 22.06 -5.78
CA VAL A 137 -8.92 22.14 -5.09
C VAL A 137 -8.71 21.86 -3.61
N HIS A 138 -8.93 22.89 -2.79
CA HIS A 138 -8.86 22.79 -1.33
C HIS A 138 -10.05 23.53 -0.72
N ALA A 139 -10.78 22.87 0.17
CA ALA A 139 -11.86 23.48 0.93
C ALA A 139 -12.10 22.70 2.23
N PRO A 140 -12.35 23.37 3.38
CA PRO A 140 -12.57 22.69 4.65
C PRO A 140 -13.71 21.67 4.64
N VAL A 141 -14.73 21.89 3.80
CA VAL A 141 -15.84 20.92 3.65
C VAL A 141 -15.34 19.56 3.15
N LEU A 142 -14.25 19.51 2.37
CA LEU A 142 -13.67 18.29 1.80
C LEU A 142 -12.97 17.41 2.85
N ASP A 143 -12.73 17.95 4.06
CA ASP A 143 -12.22 17.19 5.20
C ASP A 143 -13.33 16.43 5.97
N ALA A 144 -14.59 16.56 5.54
CA ALA A 144 -15.69 15.77 6.11
C ALA A 144 -15.50 14.27 5.80
N PRO A 145 -15.66 13.34 6.78
CA PRO A 145 -15.40 11.92 6.58
C PRO A 145 -16.16 11.28 5.41
N VAL A 146 -17.38 11.73 5.15
CA VAL A 146 -18.21 11.25 4.01
C VAL A 146 -17.61 11.61 2.65
N LEU A 147 -16.72 12.61 2.58
CA LEU A 147 -16.07 13.08 1.36
C LEU A 147 -14.63 12.56 1.21
N TYR A 148 -14.10 11.79 2.16
CA TYR A 148 -12.76 11.22 2.04
C TYR A 148 -12.58 10.34 0.81
N PHE A 149 -13.63 9.69 0.31
CA PHE A 149 -13.52 8.94 -0.94
C PHE A 149 -13.14 9.82 -2.15
N LEU A 150 -13.27 11.14 -2.08
CA LEU A 150 -12.80 12.05 -3.13
C LEU A 150 -11.28 12.19 -3.11
N GLY A 151 -10.62 12.20 -1.95
CA GLY A 151 -9.18 12.45 -1.84
C GLY A 151 -8.76 13.90 -2.11
N LEU A 152 -9.67 14.86 -1.89
CA LEU A 152 -9.42 16.29 -2.04
C LEU A 152 -9.33 17.04 -0.69
N GLY A 153 -9.51 16.33 0.43
CA GLY A 153 -9.29 16.89 1.77
C GLY A 153 -7.80 16.93 2.12
N ALA A 154 -7.44 17.72 3.13
CA ALA A 154 -6.10 17.75 3.71
C ALA A 154 -5.82 16.54 4.60
N GLY A 155 -6.86 15.99 5.24
CA GLY A 155 -6.75 14.80 6.08
C GLY A 155 -6.60 13.50 5.29
N THR A 156 -5.68 12.63 5.70
CA THR A 156 -5.61 11.24 5.23
C THR A 156 -6.28 10.31 6.24
N PRO A 157 -7.35 9.58 5.86
CA PRO A 157 -8.00 8.64 6.76
C PRO A 157 -7.08 7.47 7.08
N ARG A 158 -7.20 6.96 8.31
CA ARG A 158 -6.50 5.74 8.73
C ARG A 158 -7.25 4.51 8.19
N THR A 159 -6.69 3.87 7.17
CA THR A 159 -7.25 2.66 6.53
C THR A 159 -6.11 1.84 5.92
N ASN A 160 -6.26 0.51 5.89
CA ASN A 160 -5.26 -0.40 5.34
C ASN A 160 -5.13 -0.33 3.81
N ASP A 161 -6.16 0.18 3.13
CA ASP A 161 -6.14 0.46 1.69
C ASP A 161 -6.94 1.76 1.44
N TYR A 162 -6.30 2.72 0.77
CA TYR A 162 -6.90 4.01 0.45
C TYR A 162 -6.57 4.43 -0.97
N VAL A 163 -7.57 4.33 -1.84
CA VAL A 163 -7.46 4.71 -3.25
C VAL A 163 -8.63 5.63 -3.57
N PRO A 164 -8.57 6.91 -3.15
CA PRO A 164 -9.65 7.87 -3.39
C PRO A 164 -9.92 8.08 -4.88
N LEU A 165 -10.99 8.79 -5.24
CA LEU A 165 -11.33 9.03 -6.64
C LEU A 165 -10.31 9.94 -7.33
N PHE A 166 -9.80 10.96 -6.63
CA PHE A 166 -8.74 11.83 -7.11
C PHE A 166 -7.42 11.48 -6.41
N PRO A 167 -6.32 11.27 -7.15
CA PRO A 167 -6.16 11.35 -8.60
C PRO A 167 -6.48 10.05 -9.36
N TRP A 168 -6.86 8.98 -8.67
CA TRP A 168 -6.82 7.61 -9.19
C TRP A 168 -7.75 7.35 -10.39
N PHE A 169 -8.89 8.03 -10.48
CA PHE A 169 -9.76 7.96 -11.65
C PHE A 169 -9.06 8.44 -12.94
N GLY A 170 -8.06 9.33 -12.82
CA GLY A 170 -7.23 9.77 -13.94
C GLY A 170 -6.50 8.61 -14.63
N PHE A 171 -6.05 7.60 -13.87
CA PHE A 171 -5.45 6.39 -14.44
C PHE A 171 -6.48 5.56 -15.22
N VAL A 172 -7.74 5.50 -14.77
CA VAL A 172 -8.81 4.82 -15.52
C VAL A 172 -9.08 5.55 -16.83
N LEU A 173 -9.18 6.88 -16.83
CA LEU A 173 -9.33 7.68 -18.05
C LEU A 173 -8.14 7.53 -19.00
N THR A 174 -6.92 7.47 -18.45
CA THR A 174 -5.69 7.17 -19.20
C THR A 174 -5.78 5.78 -19.84
N GLY A 175 -6.25 4.78 -19.09
CA GLY A 175 -6.53 3.44 -19.60
C GLY A 175 -7.57 3.42 -20.72
N ILE A 176 -8.61 4.25 -20.64
CA ILE A 176 -9.59 4.40 -21.73
C ILE A 176 -8.93 4.99 -22.97
N MET A 177 -8.10 6.03 -22.83
CA MET A 177 -7.37 6.63 -23.93
C MET A 177 -6.40 5.62 -24.58
N VAL A 178 -5.58 4.95 -23.78
CA VAL A 178 -4.67 3.88 -24.23
C VAL A 178 -5.45 2.76 -24.90
N GLY A 179 -6.61 2.37 -24.36
CA GLY A 179 -7.48 1.37 -24.97
C GLY A 179 -7.99 1.80 -26.34
N ARG A 180 -8.54 3.01 -26.46
CA ARG A 180 -9.15 3.49 -27.71
C ARG A 180 -8.14 3.72 -28.83
N LEU A 181 -6.97 4.27 -28.50
CA LEU A 181 -5.91 4.53 -29.47
C LEU A 181 -5.07 3.29 -29.75
N GLY A 182 -4.75 2.53 -28.70
CA GLY A 182 -3.78 1.44 -28.74
C GLY A 182 -4.36 0.10 -29.18
N LEU A 183 -5.61 -0.25 -28.83
CA LEU A 183 -6.18 -1.57 -29.18
C LEU A 183 -6.27 -1.83 -30.69
N PRO A 184 -6.69 -0.87 -31.55
CA PRO A 184 -6.71 -1.09 -33.00
C PRO A 184 -5.32 -1.30 -33.62
N TRP A 185 -4.30 -0.66 -33.05
CA TRP A 185 -2.91 -0.88 -33.45
C TRP A 185 -2.38 -2.21 -32.93
N LEU A 186 -2.62 -2.51 -31.65
CA LEU A 186 -2.24 -3.76 -31.01
C LEU A 186 -2.84 -4.97 -31.74
N ALA A 187 -4.11 -4.91 -32.13
CA ALA A 187 -4.78 -5.98 -32.87
C ALA A 187 -4.12 -6.31 -34.22
N ARG A 188 -3.42 -5.33 -34.82
CA ARG A 188 -2.69 -5.49 -36.10
C ARG A 188 -1.21 -5.83 -35.91
N SER A 189 -0.71 -5.87 -34.68
CA SER A 189 0.71 -6.07 -34.39
C SER A 189 1.04 -7.51 -34.00
N ARG A 190 2.33 -7.87 -34.05
CA ARG A 190 2.82 -9.18 -33.54
C ARG A 190 2.51 -9.39 -32.06
N LEU A 191 2.39 -8.31 -31.28
CA LEU A 191 2.02 -8.37 -29.87
C LEU A 191 0.55 -8.72 -29.68
N GLY A 192 -0.35 -8.29 -30.58
CA GLY A 192 -1.75 -8.71 -30.58
C GLY A 192 -1.92 -10.19 -30.89
N ALA A 193 -1.10 -10.73 -31.78
CA ALA A 193 -1.05 -12.16 -32.12
C ALA A 193 -0.32 -13.03 -31.09
N TRP A 194 0.25 -12.42 -30.03
CA TRP A 194 0.98 -13.16 -29.01
C TRP A 194 0.06 -14.10 -28.23
N ALA A 195 0.49 -15.35 -28.09
CA ALA A 195 -0.15 -16.38 -27.29
C ALA A 195 0.84 -16.92 -26.24
N PRO A 196 0.37 -17.30 -25.03
CA PRO A 196 1.23 -17.83 -23.98
C PRO A 196 1.77 -19.22 -24.35
N ARG A 197 3.07 -19.33 -24.66
CA ARG A 197 3.73 -20.58 -25.06
C ARG A 197 4.56 -21.25 -23.95
N SER A 198 5.07 -20.48 -23.00
CA SER A 198 5.81 -21.01 -21.84
C SER A 198 4.89 -21.28 -20.65
N ALA A 199 5.31 -22.17 -19.74
CA ALA A 199 4.56 -22.43 -18.51
C ALA A 199 4.29 -21.15 -17.71
N LEU A 200 5.32 -20.29 -17.56
CA LEU A 200 5.20 -19.01 -16.86
C LEU A 200 4.17 -18.08 -17.53
N SER A 201 4.20 -17.95 -18.85
CA SER A 201 3.24 -17.09 -19.57
C SER A 201 1.80 -17.63 -19.50
N ARG A 202 1.63 -18.96 -19.47
CA ARG A 202 0.32 -19.59 -19.27
C ARG A 202 -0.20 -19.37 -17.85
N ALA A 203 0.67 -19.48 -16.84
CA ALA A 203 0.33 -19.19 -15.45
C ALA A 203 -0.07 -17.72 -15.26
N ALA A 204 0.70 -16.78 -15.81
CA ALA A 204 0.36 -15.36 -15.79
C ALA A 204 -0.99 -15.09 -16.47
N ALA A 205 -1.24 -15.68 -17.64
CA ALA A 205 -2.53 -15.53 -18.33
C ALA A 205 -3.69 -16.16 -17.54
N PHE A 206 -3.47 -17.32 -16.89
CA PHE A 206 -4.46 -17.94 -16.00
C PHE A 206 -4.78 -17.03 -14.80
N ALA A 207 -3.75 -16.46 -14.18
CA ALA A 207 -3.91 -15.53 -13.07
C ALA A 207 -4.70 -14.29 -13.49
N GLY A 208 -4.41 -13.72 -14.67
CA GLY A 208 -5.17 -12.60 -15.21
C GLY A 208 -6.65 -12.92 -15.46
N ARG A 209 -6.97 -14.12 -15.95
CA ARG A 209 -8.36 -14.57 -16.17
C ARG A 209 -9.14 -14.75 -14.86
N HIS A 210 -8.47 -15.17 -13.79
CA HIS A 210 -9.05 -15.34 -12.45
C HIS A 210 -8.68 -14.21 -11.49
N SER A 211 -8.42 -13.02 -12.03
CA SER A 211 -7.80 -11.90 -11.31
C SER A 211 -8.55 -11.50 -10.05
N LEU A 212 -9.89 -11.44 -10.07
CA LEU A 212 -10.68 -11.06 -8.90
C LEU A 212 -10.55 -12.06 -7.75
N VAL A 213 -10.57 -13.37 -8.04
CA VAL A 213 -10.45 -14.41 -7.01
C VAL A 213 -9.06 -14.38 -6.39
N LEU A 214 -8.01 -14.32 -7.23
CA LEU A 214 -6.64 -14.23 -6.73
C LEU A 214 -6.39 -12.93 -5.96
N TYR A 215 -6.97 -11.82 -6.42
CA TYR A 215 -6.95 -10.55 -5.69
C TYR A 215 -7.61 -10.67 -4.31
N LEU A 216 -8.71 -11.39 -4.15
CA LEU A 216 -9.35 -11.53 -2.83
C LEU A 216 -8.61 -12.49 -1.90
N VAL A 217 -8.07 -13.58 -2.46
CA VAL A 217 -7.48 -14.67 -1.67
C VAL A 217 -6.04 -14.40 -1.26
N HIS A 218 -5.28 -13.59 -2.01
CA HIS A 218 -3.86 -13.39 -1.73
C HIS A 218 -3.61 -12.87 -0.30
N GLN A 219 -4.30 -11.83 0.15
CA GLN A 219 -4.02 -11.19 1.46
C GLN A 219 -4.34 -12.11 2.65
N PRO A 220 -5.52 -12.77 2.73
CA PRO A 220 -5.78 -13.75 3.79
C PRO A 220 -4.77 -14.91 3.81
N VAL A 221 -4.35 -15.40 2.64
CA VAL A 221 -3.36 -16.48 2.53
C VAL A 221 -1.97 -16.03 2.99
N LEU A 222 -1.52 -14.85 2.56
CA LEU A 222 -0.22 -14.30 2.96
C LEU A 222 -0.18 -14.03 4.46
N LEU A 223 -1.23 -13.41 5.02
CA LEU A 223 -1.34 -13.18 6.46
C LEU A 223 -1.33 -14.50 7.23
N ALA A 224 -2.10 -15.50 6.82
CA ALA A 224 -2.12 -16.81 7.48
C ALA A 224 -0.73 -17.47 7.45
N LEU A 225 -0.06 -17.44 6.29
CA LEU A 225 1.26 -18.02 6.11
C LEU A 225 2.31 -17.35 7.01
N PHE A 226 2.39 -16.02 6.98
CA PHE A 226 3.39 -15.30 7.78
C PHE A 226 3.05 -15.27 9.26
N THR A 227 1.77 -15.32 9.64
CA THR A 227 1.37 -15.49 11.05
C THR A 227 1.82 -16.86 11.56
N GLY A 228 1.64 -17.92 10.76
CA GLY A 228 2.18 -19.23 11.08
C GLY A 228 3.70 -19.21 11.23
N LEU A 229 4.41 -18.53 10.31
CA LEU A 229 5.86 -18.40 10.36
C LEU A 229 6.33 -17.68 11.64
N VAL A 230 5.80 -16.50 11.97
CA VAL A 230 6.22 -15.75 13.17
C VAL A 230 5.87 -16.48 14.46
N THR A 231 4.78 -17.24 14.48
CA THR A 231 4.43 -18.09 15.64
C THR A 231 5.47 -19.18 15.88
N LEU A 232 6.10 -19.70 14.81
CA LEU A 232 7.12 -20.75 14.90
C LEU A 232 8.53 -20.19 15.15
N THR A 233 8.88 -19.06 14.53
CA THR A 233 10.24 -18.51 14.57
C THR A 233 10.44 -17.43 15.64
N GLY A 234 9.34 -16.84 16.14
CA GLY A 234 9.38 -15.57 16.85
C GLY A 234 9.60 -14.37 15.91
N PRO A 235 9.40 -13.14 16.42
CA PRO A 235 9.70 -11.92 15.67
C PRO A 235 11.21 -11.71 15.53
N ASN A 236 11.59 -10.86 14.58
CA ASN A 236 12.96 -10.41 14.41
C ASN A 236 13.40 -9.62 15.65
N PRO A 237 14.50 -9.99 16.34
CA PRO A 237 14.97 -9.29 17.55
C PRO A 237 15.33 -7.82 17.32
N ARG A 238 15.52 -7.41 16.06
CA ARG A 238 15.84 -6.03 15.68
C ARG A 238 14.64 -5.27 15.11
N ALA A 239 13.44 -5.86 15.11
CA ALA A 239 12.23 -5.17 14.70
C ALA A 239 12.02 -3.91 15.55
N GLY A 240 11.86 -2.74 14.93
CA GLY A 240 11.58 -1.48 15.65
C GLY A 240 12.80 -0.72 16.17
N VAL A 241 14.01 -1.31 16.14
CA VAL A 241 15.25 -0.68 16.65
C VAL A 241 15.54 0.68 16.02
N ARG A 242 15.27 0.85 14.71
CA ARG A 242 15.47 2.14 14.04
C ARG A 242 14.52 3.21 14.59
N ALA A 243 13.25 2.88 14.76
CA ALA A 243 12.24 3.81 15.29
C ALA A 243 12.60 4.19 16.74
N PHE A 244 12.89 3.21 17.58
CA PHE A 244 13.39 3.43 18.93
C PHE A 244 14.60 4.37 18.99
N ARG A 245 15.61 4.16 18.12
CA ARG A 245 16.80 5.01 18.08
C ARG A 245 16.45 6.45 17.68
N ALA A 246 15.53 6.64 16.74
CA ALA A 246 15.07 7.97 16.33
C ALA A 246 14.33 8.69 17.45
N ASP A 247 13.44 7.99 18.15
CA ASP A 247 12.69 8.52 19.30
C ASP A 247 13.64 8.87 20.46
N TYR A 248 14.59 7.97 20.76
CA TYR A 248 15.62 8.20 21.78
C TYR A 248 16.40 9.48 21.48
N VAL A 249 16.91 9.64 20.25
CA VAL A 249 17.66 10.84 19.86
C VAL A 249 16.80 12.10 19.98
N THR A 250 15.53 12.03 19.61
CA THR A 250 14.58 13.14 19.72
C THR A 250 14.35 13.55 21.18
N ILE A 251 14.14 12.58 22.06
CA ILE A 251 13.92 12.83 23.50
C ILE A 251 15.21 13.34 24.15
N CYS A 252 16.33 12.66 23.91
CA CYS A 252 17.64 13.00 24.45
C CYS A 252 18.06 14.44 24.11
N THR A 253 17.89 14.85 22.85
CA THR A 253 18.23 16.22 22.42
C THR A 253 17.29 17.25 23.03
N ARG A 254 15.98 16.95 23.15
CA ARG A 254 15.01 17.82 23.82
C ARG A 254 15.32 18.03 25.31
N THR A 255 15.91 17.05 25.96
CA THR A 255 16.35 17.13 27.37
C THR A 255 17.75 17.73 27.55
N GLY A 256 18.36 18.27 26.49
CA GLY A 256 19.64 18.98 26.56
C GLY A 256 20.88 18.16 26.18
N GLY A 257 20.71 16.94 25.69
CA GLY A 257 21.83 16.11 25.22
C GLY A 257 22.36 16.54 23.84
N GLU A 258 23.67 16.39 23.63
CA GLU A 258 24.28 16.74 22.33
C GLU A 258 23.91 15.72 21.24
N PRO A 259 23.53 16.15 20.03
CA PRO A 259 23.06 15.24 18.98
C PRO A 259 24.03 14.08 18.62
N PRO A 260 25.36 14.28 18.54
CA PRO A 260 26.29 13.18 18.30
C PRO A 260 26.30 12.15 19.45
N LEU A 261 26.31 12.61 20.70
CA LEU A 261 26.32 11.74 21.87
C LEU A 261 25.01 10.96 22.00
N CYS A 262 23.87 11.62 21.78
CA CYS A 262 22.55 10.98 21.77
C CYS A 262 22.47 9.86 20.72
N ARG A 263 23.08 10.02 19.53
CA ARG A 263 23.11 8.96 18.50
C ARG A 263 23.93 7.75 18.92
N ILE A 264 25.05 7.95 19.61
CA ILE A 264 25.90 6.87 20.12
C ILE A 264 25.17 6.18 21.29
N ALA A 265 24.60 6.95 22.22
CA ALA A 265 23.82 6.46 23.35
C ALA A 265 22.60 5.65 22.91
N ALA A 266 21.89 6.09 21.86
CA ALA A 266 20.78 5.35 21.28
C ALA A 266 21.20 3.98 20.75
N ARG A 267 22.38 3.87 20.10
CA ARG A 267 22.93 2.59 19.63
C ARG A 267 23.27 1.69 20.82
N CYS A 268 24.07 2.18 21.76
CA CYS A 268 24.44 1.47 22.99
C CYS A 268 23.20 0.95 23.73
N THR A 269 22.22 1.82 23.98
CA THR A 269 21.01 1.49 24.72
C THR A 269 20.21 0.40 24.00
N SER A 270 19.96 0.55 22.70
CA SER A 270 19.21 -0.46 21.95
C SER A 270 19.92 -1.82 21.91
N ASP A 271 21.24 -1.84 21.75
CA ASP A 271 22.01 -3.10 21.66
C ASP A 271 22.04 -3.80 23.02
N ALA A 272 22.18 -3.05 24.12
CA ALA A 272 22.12 -3.57 25.48
C ALA A 272 20.72 -4.10 25.84
N LEU A 273 19.66 -3.37 25.49
CA LEU A 273 18.28 -3.83 25.71
C LEU A 273 17.98 -5.15 24.96
N ILE A 274 18.53 -5.33 23.75
CA ILE A 274 18.38 -6.60 23.01
C ILE A 274 19.13 -7.74 23.73
N GLN A 275 20.35 -7.48 24.22
CA GLN A 275 21.14 -8.48 24.96
C GLN A 275 20.48 -8.90 26.27
N GLU A 276 19.79 -7.98 26.94
CA GLU A 276 19.08 -8.24 28.20
C GLU A 276 17.65 -8.77 28.02
N ASP A 277 17.20 -9.04 26.78
CA ASP A 277 15.81 -9.44 26.46
C ASP A 277 14.74 -8.42 26.95
N LEU A 278 15.16 -7.15 27.03
CA LEU A 278 14.35 -5.99 27.42
C LEU A 278 13.89 -5.19 26.19
N PHE A 279 14.44 -5.45 25.01
CA PHE A 279 13.97 -4.84 23.76
C PHE A 279 12.75 -5.60 23.22
N ARG A 280 11.58 -5.29 23.79
CA ARG A 280 10.30 -5.93 23.46
C ARG A 280 9.31 -4.87 22.99
N GLU A 281 8.62 -5.15 21.90
CA GLU A 281 7.50 -4.31 21.44
C GLU A 281 6.16 -5.07 21.46
N ASP A 282 6.06 -6.18 22.19
CA ASP A 282 4.86 -7.04 22.31
C ASP A 282 3.69 -6.35 23.04
N GLY A 283 3.85 -5.09 23.45
CA GLY A 283 2.84 -4.30 24.15
C GLY A 283 2.68 -4.69 25.62
N ARG A 284 3.46 -5.66 26.12
CA ARG A 284 3.44 -6.00 27.54
C ARG A 284 4.07 -4.86 28.34
N PRO A 285 3.39 -4.33 29.36
CA PRO A 285 4.00 -3.32 30.22
C PRO A 285 5.19 -3.93 30.96
N PHE A 286 6.30 -3.19 31.04
CA PHE A 286 7.43 -3.58 31.86
C PHE A 286 7.02 -3.67 33.34
N SER A 287 7.45 -4.74 33.99
CA SER A 287 7.42 -4.83 35.45
C SER A 287 8.23 -3.70 36.09
N PRO A 288 8.01 -3.37 37.37
CA PRO A 288 8.83 -2.37 38.08
C PRO A 288 10.34 -2.68 37.99
N GLN A 289 10.74 -3.94 38.08
CA GLN A 289 12.14 -4.36 37.98
C GLN A 289 12.72 -4.16 36.57
N GLU A 290 11.98 -4.55 35.54
CA GLU A 290 12.39 -4.35 34.15
C GLU A 290 12.52 -2.88 33.79
N ARG A 291 11.61 -2.02 34.30
CA ARG A 291 11.70 -0.56 34.12
C ARG A 291 12.98 -0.01 34.72
N LEU A 292 13.31 -0.41 35.96
CA LEU A 292 14.54 0.04 36.63
C LEU A 292 15.78 -0.41 35.85
N ARG A 293 15.81 -1.65 35.35
CA ARG A 293 16.92 -2.16 34.52
C ARG A 293 17.06 -1.39 33.21
N ALA A 294 15.96 -1.21 32.46
CA ALA A 294 15.97 -0.48 31.20
C ALA A 294 16.41 1.00 31.39
N GLN A 295 15.99 1.63 32.49
CA GLN A 295 16.45 2.97 32.87
C GLN A 295 17.95 2.98 33.20
N ALA A 296 18.44 2.01 33.97
CA ALA A 296 19.86 1.89 34.30
C ALA A 296 20.73 1.69 33.05
N VAL A 297 20.28 0.86 32.10
CA VAL A 297 20.96 0.66 30.80
C VAL A 297 21.06 1.98 30.04
N SER A 298 19.93 2.71 29.91
CA SER A 298 19.91 3.99 29.21
C SER A 298 20.84 5.03 29.86
N GLN A 299 20.79 5.15 31.19
CA GLN A 299 21.63 6.08 31.95
C GLN A 299 23.11 5.72 31.87
N GLY A 300 23.43 4.43 31.98
CA GLY A 300 24.81 3.92 31.88
C GLY A 300 25.42 4.19 30.50
N CYS A 301 24.67 3.90 29.43
CA CYS A 301 25.10 4.19 28.07
C CYS A 301 25.38 5.68 27.84
N TYR A 302 24.46 6.56 28.25
CA TYR A 302 24.66 8.00 28.06
C TYR A 302 25.79 8.56 28.94
N GLY A 303 25.82 8.19 30.23
CA GLY A 303 26.82 8.69 31.19
C GLY A 303 28.26 8.28 30.84
N ALA A 304 28.46 7.06 30.35
CA ALA A 304 29.78 6.60 29.88
C ALA A 304 30.31 7.44 28.71
N ILE A 305 29.41 7.81 27.78
CA ILE A 305 29.74 8.61 26.60
C ILE A 305 30.02 10.07 27.01
N GLU A 306 29.20 10.63 27.91
CA GLU A 306 29.38 11.99 28.42
C GLU A 306 30.70 12.12 29.20
N ALA A 307 31.03 11.15 30.06
CA ALA A 307 32.30 11.10 30.78
C ALA A 307 33.51 11.04 29.82
N ALA A 308 33.44 10.18 28.80
CA ALA A 308 34.48 10.08 27.78
C ALA A 308 34.64 11.38 26.97
N SER A 309 33.55 12.12 26.74
CA SER A 309 33.59 13.40 26.01
C SER A 309 34.22 14.56 26.79
N ARG A 310 34.23 14.47 28.14
CA ARG A 310 34.80 15.49 29.04
C ARG A 310 36.25 15.21 29.46
N ALA A 311 36.77 14.02 29.17
CA ALA A 311 38.16 13.68 29.49
C ALA A 311 39.13 14.56 28.67
N PRO A 312 40.13 15.21 29.29
CA PRO A 312 41.13 15.98 28.56
C PRO A 312 41.90 15.07 27.61
N ARG A 313 42.10 15.51 26.36
CA ARG A 313 42.92 14.82 25.34
C ARG A 313 44.40 14.94 25.65
#